data_AF-A0A7Y2DNT8-F1
#
_entry.id   AF-A0A7Y2DNT8-F1
#
_cell.length_a   1.000
_cell.length_b   1.000
_cell.length_c   1.000
_cell.angle_alpha   90.00
_cell.angle_beta   90.00
_cell.angle_gamma   90.00
#
_symmetry.space_group_name_H-M   'P 1'
#
loop_
_entity.id
_entity.type
_entity.pdbx_description
1 polymer ?
#
loop_
_entity_poly.entity_id
_entity_poly.type
_entity_poly.pdbx_seq_one_letter_code
_entity_poly.pdbx_strand_id
1 'polypeptide(L)'
;MASAPVTNGITFPLDDSAHRSTTAFARTVLSAAIGESNPAAASAARSEPNWRKNYHPHFVAATEAGISSPTDARAIASRGLSAVHSSLRFVRNGLDLALAQVMADPASGVAFDTESVPGNDVPLPSYTVPYRGTDLGGDELRGQLERWVTEGVVEVSAAAGLEEVLDNPEWLDLSDITIVVMGAGAELGPYPALMGLGATVAAIDLPRSDIWDRLMSGAGGRSTLMYPVRGGVPGADLTADLPELRDWIAAIDGPVVLGGYAYADGEAHLRVSAAQDALIGHALDTR
;
A
#
# COMPACT_ATOMS: atom_id res chain seq x y z
N MET A 1 20.19 -10.23 -29.68
CA MET A 1 19.50 -10.46 -28.39
C MET A 1 18.52 -9.33 -28.23
N ALA A 2 17.21 -9.60 -28.32
CA ALA A 2 16.21 -8.56 -28.08
C ALA A 2 16.29 -8.17 -26.60
N SER A 3 16.51 -6.89 -26.30
CA SER A 3 16.37 -6.37 -24.94
C SER A 3 14.99 -6.73 -24.43
N ALA A 4 14.88 -7.22 -23.20
CA ALA A 4 13.58 -7.39 -22.55
C ALA A 4 12.76 -6.09 -22.71
N PRO A 5 11.45 -6.16 -23.00
CA PRO A 5 10.63 -4.97 -23.14
C PRO A 5 10.81 -4.11 -21.90
N VAL A 6 11.12 -2.84 -22.12
CA VAL A 6 11.33 -1.89 -21.04
C VAL A 6 9.99 -1.71 -20.33
N THR A 7 9.89 -2.25 -19.11
CA THR A 7 8.72 -2.02 -18.27
C THR A 7 8.69 -0.54 -17.90
N ASN A 8 7.68 0.18 -18.41
CA ASN A 8 7.43 1.54 -17.96
C ASN A 8 7.01 1.52 -16.47
N GLY A 9 7.44 2.52 -15.72
CA GLY A 9 7.16 2.67 -14.29
C GLY A 9 8.33 2.31 -13.37
N ILE A 10 8.02 2.08 -12.10
CA ILE A 10 9.01 1.70 -11.08
C ILE A 10 9.72 0.39 -11.46
N THR A 11 11.04 0.36 -11.31
CA THR A 11 11.86 -0.81 -11.61
C THR A 11 13.17 -0.82 -10.82
N PHE A 12 13.86 -1.96 -10.83
CA PHE A 12 15.16 -2.15 -10.17
C PHE A 12 16.27 -1.46 -10.97
N PRO A 13 17.40 -1.05 -10.35
CA PRO A 13 18.53 -0.50 -11.08
C PRO A 13 19.15 -1.52 -12.04
N LEU A 14 19.77 -1.01 -13.12
CA LEU A 14 20.62 -1.81 -13.99
C LEU A 14 21.93 -2.15 -13.27
N ASP A 15 22.41 -3.37 -13.45
CA ASP A 15 23.79 -3.75 -13.12
C ASP A 15 24.76 -3.42 -14.28
N ASP A 16 26.05 -3.66 -14.06
CA ASP A 16 27.13 -3.44 -15.04
C ASP A 16 26.94 -4.25 -16.34
N SER A 17 26.11 -5.30 -16.30
CA SER A 17 25.75 -6.13 -17.45
C SER A 17 24.42 -5.72 -18.09
N ALA A 18 23.86 -4.57 -17.72
CA ALA A 18 22.56 -4.05 -18.15
C ALA A 18 21.37 -4.97 -17.82
N HIS A 19 21.44 -5.71 -16.70
CA HIS A 19 20.33 -6.50 -16.18
C HIS A 19 19.73 -5.86 -14.93
N ARG A 20 18.41 -5.99 -14.76
CA ARG A 20 17.69 -5.56 -13.56
C ARG A 20 17.51 -6.76 -12.63
N SER A 21 18.34 -6.86 -11.60
CA SER A 21 18.42 -8.05 -10.74
C SER A 21 17.78 -7.84 -9.36
N THR A 22 16.68 -8.54 -9.09
CA THR A 22 16.02 -8.51 -7.78
C THR A 22 16.88 -9.09 -6.66
N THR A 23 17.70 -10.09 -6.97
CA THR A 23 18.69 -10.65 -6.03
C THR A 23 19.76 -9.61 -5.66
N ALA A 24 20.30 -8.89 -6.64
CA ALA A 24 21.31 -7.86 -6.37
C ALA A 24 20.70 -6.70 -5.56
N PHE A 25 19.47 -6.32 -5.89
CA PHE A 25 18.71 -5.32 -5.15
C PHE A 25 18.47 -5.74 -3.69
N ALA A 26 17.94 -6.94 -3.44
CA ALA A 26 17.65 -7.42 -2.09
C ALA A 26 18.91 -7.47 -1.20
N ARG A 27 20.04 -7.96 -1.74
CA ARG A 27 21.34 -7.94 -1.04
C ARG A 27 21.81 -6.52 -0.70
N THR A 28 21.61 -5.58 -1.63
CA THR A 28 21.98 -4.18 -1.45
C THR A 28 21.17 -3.52 -0.34
N VAL A 29 19.85 -3.67 -0.41
CA VAL A 29 18.93 -3.09 0.58
C VAL A 29 19.17 -3.67 1.97
N LEU A 30 19.27 -5.00 2.10
CA LEU A 30 19.48 -5.63 3.41
C LEU A 30 20.84 -5.25 4.01
N SER A 31 21.89 -5.21 3.18
CA SER A 31 23.22 -4.75 3.61
C SER A 31 23.19 -3.31 4.12
N ALA A 32 22.52 -2.40 3.40
CA ALA A 32 22.37 -1.01 3.82
C ALA A 32 21.55 -0.87 5.13
N ALA A 33 20.49 -1.67 5.28
CA ALA A 33 19.67 -1.68 6.49
C ALA A 33 20.49 -2.04 7.74
N ILE A 34 21.35 -3.04 7.64
CA ILE A 34 22.14 -3.58 8.77
C ILE A 34 23.45 -2.82 9.00
N GLY A 35 23.98 -2.12 7.97
CA GLY A 35 25.36 -1.62 7.89
C GLY A 35 25.97 -1.04 9.16
N GLU A 36 25.29 -0.10 9.80
CA GLU A 36 25.78 0.56 11.02
C GLU A 36 25.63 -0.32 12.28
N SER A 37 24.57 -1.13 12.34
CA SER A 37 24.25 -1.96 13.50
C SER A 37 25.12 -3.22 13.56
N ASN A 38 25.44 -3.81 12.40
CA ASN A 38 26.33 -4.98 12.31
C ASN A 38 27.06 -5.02 10.96
N PRO A 39 28.23 -4.37 10.84
CA PRO A 39 28.99 -4.31 9.59
C PRO A 39 29.37 -5.68 9.02
N ALA A 40 29.64 -6.66 9.88
CA ALA A 40 29.99 -8.02 9.47
C ALA A 40 28.80 -8.72 8.80
N ALA A 41 27.62 -8.67 9.44
CA ALA A 41 26.39 -9.23 8.86
C ALA A 41 25.98 -8.51 7.57
N ALA A 42 26.13 -7.18 7.52
CA ALA A 42 25.88 -6.41 6.31
C ALA A 42 26.79 -6.83 5.13
N SER A 43 28.07 -7.07 5.39
CA SER A 43 29.02 -7.57 4.39
C SER A 43 28.69 -9.01 3.94
N ALA A 44 28.24 -9.85 4.87
CA ALA A 44 27.83 -11.22 4.55
C ALA A 44 26.58 -11.22 3.64
N ALA A 45 25.56 -10.42 3.97
CA ALA A 45 24.36 -10.27 3.14
C ALA A 45 24.71 -9.75 1.74
N ARG A 46 25.62 -8.78 1.63
CA ARG A 46 26.04 -8.20 0.34
C ARG A 46 26.72 -9.23 -0.57
N SER A 47 27.53 -10.11 0.01
CA SER A 47 28.40 -11.04 -0.72
C SER A 47 27.79 -12.43 -0.94
N GLU A 48 26.58 -12.70 -0.44
CA GLU A 48 25.89 -13.98 -0.59
C GLU A 48 25.75 -14.40 -2.07
N PRO A 49 26.40 -15.50 -2.50
CA PRO A 49 26.38 -15.93 -3.89
C PRO A 49 25.08 -16.67 -4.26
N ASN A 50 24.42 -17.32 -3.31
CA ASN A 50 23.24 -18.16 -3.53
C ASN A 50 22.02 -17.64 -2.76
N TRP A 51 21.72 -16.36 -2.98
CA TRP A 51 20.66 -15.63 -2.27
C TRP A 51 19.33 -16.37 -2.22
N ARG A 52 18.88 -16.94 -3.35
CA ARG A 52 17.58 -17.64 -3.44
C ARG A 52 17.44 -18.80 -2.47
N LYS A 53 18.55 -19.41 -2.05
CA LYS A 53 18.56 -20.51 -1.07
C LYS A 53 18.93 -20.06 0.34
N ASN A 54 19.72 -18.98 0.45
CA ASN A 54 20.41 -18.61 1.68
C ASN A 54 20.01 -17.23 2.24
N TYR A 55 18.90 -16.63 1.79
CA TYR A 55 18.49 -15.31 2.29
C TYR A 55 18.08 -15.34 3.78
N HIS A 56 17.51 -16.44 4.26
CA HIS A 56 16.90 -16.51 5.59
C HIS A 56 17.86 -16.16 6.75
N PRO A 57 19.08 -16.72 6.85
CA PRO A 57 20.04 -16.34 7.89
C PRO A 57 20.38 -14.84 7.91
N HIS A 58 20.37 -14.16 6.76
CA HIS A 58 20.67 -12.72 6.69
C HIS A 58 19.53 -11.88 7.28
N PHE A 59 18.27 -12.32 7.16
CA PHE A 59 17.15 -11.69 7.86
C PHE A 59 17.15 -11.97 9.36
N VAL A 60 17.56 -13.17 9.79
CA VAL A 60 17.77 -13.46 11.21
C VAL A 60 18.81 -12.51 11.81
N ALA A 61 19.95 -12.34 11.14
CA ALA A 61 20.99 -11.41 11.58
C ALA A 61 20.52 -9.95 11.63
N ALA A 62 19.63 -9.54 10.71
CA ALA A 62 19.01 -8.21 10.73
C ALA A 62 18.12 -8.03 11.97
N THR A 63 17.30 -9.03 12.30
CA THR A 63 16.46 -9.03 13.49
C THR A 63 17.30 -9.01 14.76
N GLU A 64 18.32 -9.87 14.86
CA GLU A 64 19.25 -9.89 16.00
C GLU A 64 19.97 -8.55 16.21
N ALA A 65 20.35 -7.87 15.11
CA ALA A 65 20.97 -6.55 15.18
C ALA A 65 20.01 -5.45 15.71
N GLY A 66 18.70 -5.63 15.59
CA GLY A 66 17.68 -4.67 16.03
C GLY A 66 16.97 -5.04 17.33
N ILE A 67 16.98 -6.32 17.75
CA ILE A 67 16.11 -6.82 18.82
C ILE A 67 16.45 -6.25 20.21
N SER A 68 17.70 -5.79 20.38
CA SER A 68 18.18 -5.25 21.66
C SER A 68 17.52 -3.92 22.05
N SER A 69 16.97 -3.17 21.10
CA SER A 69 16.39 -1.84 21.35
C SER A 69 15.34 -1.45 20.29
N PRO A 70 14.19 -0.88 20.69
CA PRO A 70 13.24 -0.30 19.74
C PRO A 70 13.85 0.74 18.81
N THR A 71 14.84 1.50 19.30
CA THR A 71 15.56 2.50 18.49
C THR A 71 16.36 1.83 17.37
N ASP A 72 17.05 0.74 17.67
CA ASP A 72 17.87 0.01 16.69
C ASP A 72 17.01 -0.69 15.65
N ALA A 73 15.90 -1.31 16.08
CA ALA A 73 14.91 -1.90 15.18
C ALA A 73 14.35 -0.85 14.20
N ARG A 74 13.98 0.34 14.70
CA ARG A 74 13.51 1.46 13.86
C ARG A 74 14.60 1.97 12.92
N ALA A 75 15.85 2.07 13.38
CA ALA A 75 16.96 2.52 12.57
C ALA A 75 17.25 1.56 11.40
N ILE A 76 17.25 0.25 11.64
CA ILE A 76 17.42 -0.77 10.60
C ILE A 76 16.28 -0.68 9.57
N ALA A 77 15.03 -0.59 10.03
CA ALA A 77 13.89 -0.44 9.14
C ALA A 77 13.98 0.85 8.29
N SER A 78 14.32 1.98 8.91
CA SER A 78 14.43 3.29 8.25
C SER A 78 15.55 3.30 7.20
N ARG A 79 16.72 2.72 7.51
CA ARG A 79 17.81 2.59 6.54
C ARG A 79 17.45 1.66 5.40
N GLY A 80 16.76 0.56 5.67
CA GLY A 80 16.26 -0.35 4.64
C GLY A 80 15.28 0.34 3.68
N LEU A 81 14.29 1.04 4.22
CA LEU A 81 13.33 1.80 3.42
C LEU A 81 14.02 2.92 2.60
N SER A 82 14.96 3.64 3.21
CA SER A 82 15.78 4.64 2.51
C SER A 82 16.60 4.03 1.37
N ALA A 83 17.15 2.83 1.57
CA ALA A 83 17.90 2.12 0.54
C ALA A 83 16.99 1.66 -0.62
N VAL A 84 15.75 1.27 -0.35
CA VAL A 84 14.75 0.96 -1.38
C VAL A 84 14.49 2.19 -2.25
N HIS A 85 14.09 3.32 -1.64
CA HIS A 85 13.74 4.54 -2.38
C HIS A 85 14.91 5.15 -3.15
N SER A 86 16.11 5.17 -2.56
CA SER A 86 17.30 5.71 -3.22
C SER A 86 17.82 4.83 -4.37
N SER A 87 17.54 3.53 -4.34
CA SER A 87 18.04 2.58 -5.35
C SER A 87 17.05 2.34 -6.50
N LEU A 88 15.74 2.44 -6.23
CA LEU A 88 14.72 2.22 -7.25
C LEU A 88 14.78 3.27 -8.35
N ARG A 89 14.43 2.81 -9.54
CA ARG A 89 14.40 3.60 -10.77
C ARG A 89 12.97 3.74 -11.25
N PHE A 90 12.74 4.71 -12.11
CA PHE A 90 11.50 4.90 -12.82
C PHE A 90 11.83 5.02 -14.30
N VAL A 91 11.24 4.15 -15.13
CA VAL A 91 11.50 4.15 -16.56
C VAL A 91 10.30 4.64 -17.34
N ARG A 92 10.50 5.62 -18.22
CA ARG A 92 9.44 6.13 -19.10
C ARG A 92 10.05 6.70 -20.37
N ASN A 93 9.47 6.39 -21.52
CA ASN A 93 9.92 6.89 -22.83
C ASN A 93 11.42 6.65 -23.09
N GLY A 94 11.96 5.52 -22.60
CA GLY A 94 13.38 5.17 -22.72
C GLY A 94 14.33 5.89 -21.75
N LEU A 95 13.82 6.81 -20.92
CA LEU A 95 14.59 7.44 -19.85
C LEU A 95 14.56 6.58 -18.59
N ASP A 96 15.72 6.38 -17.97
CA ASP A 96 15.88 5.70 -16.69
C ASP A 96 16.22 6.75 -15.62
N LEU A 97 15.23 7.11 -14.80
CA LEU A 97 15.32 8.19 -13.81
C LEU A 97 15.36 7.64 -12.38
N ALA A 98 15.92 8.40 -11.44
CA ALA A 98 15.86 8.04 -10.02
C ALA A 98 14.43 8.19 -9.51
N LEU A 99 13.92 7.22 -8.75
CA LEU A 99 12.57 7.30 -8.17
C LEU A 99 12.38 8.59 -7.35
N ALA A 100 13.35 8.92 -6.50
CA ALA A 100 13.33 10.13 -5.68
C ALA A 100 13.23 11.42 -6.52
N GLN A 101 13.91 11.47 -7.68
CA GLN A 101 13.80 12.61 -8.58
C GLN A 101 12.39 12.71 -9.18
N VAL A 102 11.83 11.58 -9.65
CA VAL A 102 10.47 11.54 -10.22
C VAL A 102 9.43 11.99 -9.20
N MET A 103 9.60 11.64 -7.93
CA MET A 103 8.70 12.07 -6.86
C MET A 103 8.86 13.55 -6.48
N ALA A 104 10.00 14.16 -6.74
CA ALA A 104 10.24 15.58 -6.46
C ALA A 104 9.83 16.51 -7.62
N ASP A 105 9.97 16.04 -8.86
CA ASP A 105 9.68 16.84 -10.06
C ASP A 105 8.18 16.77 -10.43
N PRO A 106 7.56 17.87 -10.92
CA PRO A 106 6.17 17.85 -11.42
C PRO A 106 5.93 16.77 -12.47
N ALA A 107 4.72 16.19 -12.52
CA ALA A 107 4.42 15.20 -13.54
C ALA A 107 4.54 15.78 -14.95
N SER A 108 5.09 14.98 -15.86
CA SER A 108 5.26 15.35 -17.28
C SER A 108 4.25 14.68 -18.21
N GLY A 109 3.50 13.70 -17.70
CA GLY A 109 2.44 13.02 -18.44
C GLY A 109 1.13 13.80 -18.46
N VAL A 110 0.14 13.22 -19.13
CA VAL A 110 -1.24 13.74 -19.13
C VAL A 110 -1.83 13.52 -17.74
N ALA A 111 -2.24 14.61 -17.10
CA ALA A 111 -2.90 14.60 -15.81
C ALA A 111 -4.19 13.76 -15.84
N PHE A 112 -4.59 13.25 -14.68
CA PHE A 112 -5.87 12.60 -14.52
C PHE A 112 -6.99 13.63 -14.37
N ASP A 113 -8.10 13.40 -15.05
CA ASP A 113 -9.37 13.97 -14.65
C ASP A 113 -9.91 13.18 -13.45
N THR A 114 -10.89 13.77 -12.74
CA THR A 114 -11.57 13.12 -11.62
C THR A 114 -13.04 12.91 -11.98
N GLU A 115 -13.51 11.67 -11.88
CA GLU A 115 -14.93 11.37 -11.91
C GLU A 115 -15.41 10.88 -10.54
N SER A 116 -16.70 11.12 -10.26
CA SER A 116 -17.31 10.78 -8.98
C SER A 116 -18.70 10.16 -9.15
N VAL A 117 -19.00 9.19 -8.29
CA VAL A 117 -20.34 8.65 -8.09
C VAL A 117 -20.79 9.07 -6.69
N PRO A 118 -21.78 9.97 -6.56
CA PRO A 118 -22.23 10.45 -5.26
C PRO A 118 -22.87 9.34 -4.43
N GLY A 119 -22.69 9.42 -3.13
CA GLY A 119 -23.45 8.62 -2.17
C GLY A 119 -24.92 9.02 -2.15
N ASN A 120 -25.73 8.21 -1.47
CA ASN A 120 -27.15 8.45 -1.22
C ASN A 120 -27.35 8.80 0.25
N ASP A 121 -28.42 9.56 0.52
CA ASP A 121 -28.86 9.85 1.87
C ASP A 121 -29.57 8.61 2.46
N VAL A 122 -28.76 7.69 3.00
CA VAL A 122 -29.22 6.48 3.69
C VAL A 122 -28.74 6.48 5.15
N PRO A 123 -29.52 5.89 6.09
CA PRO A 123 -29.12 5.78 7.47
C PRO A 123 -27.79 5.05 7.66
N LEU A 124 -27.05 5.45 8.68
CA LEU A 124 -25.84 4.74 9.10
C LEU A 124 -26.19 3.29 9.52
N PRO A 125 -25.43 2.27 9.07
CA PRO A 125 -25.70 0.90 9.46
C PRO A 125 -25.27 0.63 10.91
N SER A 126 -25.85 -0.40 11.53
CA SER A 126 -25.29 -0.96 12.77
C SER A 126 -24.00 -1.71 12.49
N TYR A 127 -23.06 -1.71 13.44
CA TYR A 127 -21.84 -2.51 13.32
C TYR A 127 -22.15 -4.01 13.39
N THR A 128 -21.78 -4.76 12.36
CA THR A 128 -21.88 -6.22 12.32
C THR A 128 -20.63 -6.86 11.72
N VAL A 129 -20.40 -8.12 12.08
CA VAL A 129 -19.32 -8.95 11.54
C VAL A 129 -19.91 -10.21 10.88
N PRO A 130 -19.72 -10.42 9.57
CA PRO A 130 -20.19 -11.62 8.90
C PRO A 130 -19.39 -12.84 9.35
N TYR A 131 -20.07 -13.83 9.92
CA TYR A 131 -19.48 -15.08 10.37
C TYR A 131 -20.39 -16.26 10.06
N ARG A 132 -19.90 -17.22 9.26
CA ARG A 132 -20.63 -18.46 8.90
C ARG A 132 -22.04 -18.23 8.36
N GLY A 133 -22.23 -17.18 7.57
CA GLY A 133 -23.51 -16.85 6.93
C GLY A 133 -24.49 -16.08 7.81
N THR A 134 -24.06 -15.64 8.99
CA THR A 134 -24.83 -14.75 9.88
C THR A 134 -24.04 -13.47 10.15
N ASP A 135 -24.74 -12.34 10.25
CA ASP A 135 -24.13 -11.07 10.65
C ASP A 135 -24.26 -10.91 12.16
N LEU A 136 -23.15 -11.04 12.88
CA LEU A 136 -23.10 -10.92 14.33
C LEU A 136 -23.04 -9.44 14.72
N GLY A 137 -23.96 -8.99 15.57
CA GLY A 137 -23.97 -7.63 16.12
C GLY A 137 -24.27 -7.63 17.61
N GLY A 138 -24.01 -6.52 18.29
CA GLY A 138 -24.30 -6.34 19.71
C GLY A 138 -23.78 -7.49 20.59
N ASP A 139 -24.64 -8.02 21.46
CA ASP A 139 -24.27 -9.07 22.42
C ASP A 139 -23.85 -10.39 21.77
N GLU A 140 -24.39 -10.72 20.59
CA GLU A 140 -24.00 -11.93 19.86
C GLU A 140 -22.55 -11.84 19.39
N LEU A 141 -22.14 -10.66 18.91
CA LEU A 141 -20.75 -10.40 18.55
C LEU A 141 -19.85 -10.45 19.78
N ARG A 142 -20.23 -9.80 20.89
CA ARG A 142 -19.45 -9.84 22.15
C ARG A 142 -19.23 -11.28 22.64
N GLY A 143 -20.28 -12.10 22.67
CA GLY A 143 -20.16 -13.51 23.05
C GLY A 143 -19.33 -14.34 22.06
N GLN A 144 -19.25 -13.95 20.79
CA GLN A 144 -18.34 -14.58 19.83
C GLN A 144 -16.88 -14.14 20.02
N LEU A 145 -16.64 -12.85 20.34
CA LEU A 145 -15.31 -12.31 20.62
C LEU A 145 -14.71 -12.96 21.88
N GLU A 146 -15.48 -13.10 22.95
CA GLU A 146 -15.03 -13.79 24.18
C GLU A 146 -14.58 -15.23 23.90
N ARG A 147 -15.36 -15.96 23.07
CA ARG A 147 -14.99 -17.32 22.64
C ARG A 147 -13.72 -17.33 21.81
N TRP A 148 -13.56 -16.42 20.85
CA TRP A 148 -12.35 -16.34 20.05
C TRP A 148 -11.11 -15.99 20.87
N VAL A 149 -11.23 -15.11 21.86
CA VAL A 149 -10.13 -14.82 22.80
C VAL A 149 -9.77 -16.06 23.61
N THR A 150 -10.77 -16.74 24.17
CA THR A 150 -10.56 -17.96 24.98
C THR A 150 -9.91 -19.09 24.18
N GLU A 151 -10.28 -19.23 22.90
CA GLU A 151 -9.73 -20.23 21.99
C GLU A 151 -8.39 -19.82 21.35
N GLY A 152 -7.93 -18.59 21.58
CA GLY A 152 -6.69 -18.06 20.97
C GLY A 152 -6.80 -17.74 19.47
N VAL A 153 -8.02 -17.52 18.98
CA VAL A 153 -8.31 -17.14 17.58
C VAL A 153 -8.02 -15.67 17.32
N VAL A 154 -8.31 -14.80 18.30
CA VAL A 154 -8.02 -13.36 18.24
C VAL A 154 -7.29 -12.90 19.49
N GLU A 155 -6.45 -11.87 19.35
CA GLU A 155 -5.79 -11.24 20.49
C GLU A 155 -6.79 -10.44 21.33
N VAL A 156 -6.50 -10.30 22.63
CA VAL A 156 -7.33 -9.51 23.57
C VAL A 156 -7.49 -8.06 23.10
N SER A 157 -6.42 -7.47 22.56
CA SER A 157 -6.41 -6.12 22.00
C SER A 157 -7.31 -5.97 20.78
N ALA A 158 -7.35 -6.99 19.90
CA ALA A 158 -8.20 -6.99 18.73
C ALA A 158 -9.69 -7.06 19.13
N ALA A 159 -10.04 -7.95 20.07
CA ALA A 159 -11.40 -8.02 20.60
C ALA A 159 -11.83 -6.70 21.26
N ALA A 160 -10.96 -6.12 22.10
CA ALA A 160 -11.23 -4.85 22.77
C ALA A 160 -11.51 -3.71 21.76
N GLY A 161 -10.74 -3.63 20.67
CA GLY A 161 -10.99 -2.62 19.62
C GLY A 161 -12.35 -2.77 18.93
N LEU A 162 -12.79 -4.02 18.69
CA LEU A 162 -14.13 -4.28 18.13
C LEU A 162 -15.25 -3.94 19.11
N GLU A 163 -15.04 -4.23 20.39
CA GLU A 163 -15.96 -3.85 21.46
C GLU A 163 -16.06 -2.33 21.63
N GLU A 164 -14.94 -1.62 21.49
CA GLU A 164 -14.92 -0.16 21.54
C GLU A 164 -15.73 0.46 20.41
N VAL A 165 -15.68 -0.11 19.19
CA VAL A 165 -16.56 0.32 18.07
C VAL A 165 -18.03 0.00 18.36
N LEU A 166 -18.33 -1.17 18.97
CA LEU A 166 -19.70 -1.51 19.38
C LEU A 166 -20.27 -0.51 20.39
N ASP A 167 -19.43 -0.02 21.31
CA ASP A 167 -19.83 0.96 22.34
C ASP A 167 -19.93 2.39 21.82
N ASN A 168 -19.38 2.68 20.63
CA ASN A 168 -19.38 4.00 19.99
C ASN A 168 -19.88 3.90 18.54
N PRO A 169 -21.16 3.54 18.29
CA PRO A 169 -21.69 3.30 16.95
C PRO A 169 -21.62 4.52 16.03
N GLU A 170 -21.54 5.73 16.57
CA GLU A 170 -21.33 6.96 15.81
C GLU A 170 -19.96 7.05 15.12
N TRP A 171 -18.95 6.28 15.56
CA TRP A 171 -17.64 6.20 14.89
C TRP A 171 -17.72 5.57 13.50
N LEU A 172 -18.83 4.89 13.19
CA LEU A 172 -19.10 4.39 11.84
C LEU A 172 -19.40 5.51 10.85
N ASP A 173 -19.79 6.71 11.30
CA ASP A 173 -20.04 7.82 10.38
C ASP A 173 -18.72 8.44 9.93
N LEU A 174 -18.32 8.12 8.71
CA LEU A 174 -17.10 8.62 8.08
C LEU A 174 -17.39 9.77 7.11
N SER A 175 -18.57 10.41 7.18
CA SER A 175 -19.03 11.40 6.21
C SER A 175 -18.15 12.65 6.04
N ASP A 176 -17.28 12.94 7.00
CA ASP A 176 -16.30 14.02 6.96
C ASP A 176 -14.87 13.54 6.61
N ILE A 177 -14.70 12.25 6.31
CA ILE A 177 -13.39 11.65 6.03
C ILE A 177 -13.24 11.36 4.53
N THR A 178 -12.10 11.78 3.96
CA THR A 178 -11.66 11.34 2.64
C THR A 178 -10.57 10.29 2.78
N ILE A 179 -10.77 9.13 2.15
CA ILE A 179 -9.86 7.98 2.21
C ILE A 179 -9.40 7.63 0.80
N VAL A 180 -8.09 7.73 0.55
CA VAL A 180 -7.46 7.23 -0.67
C VAL A 180 -7.15 5.74 -0.50
N VAL A 181 -7.75 4.91 -1.35
CA VAL A 181 -7.62 3.46 -1.30
C VAL A 181 -6.81 3.00 -2.52
N MET A 182 -5.52 2.78 -2.31
CA MET A 182 -4.61 2.26 -3.34
C MET A 182 -4.72 0.74 -3.40
N GLY A 183 -5.25 0.22 -4.51
CA GLY A 183 -5.68 -1.18 -4.64
C GLY A 183 -7.12 -1.37 -4.16
N ALA A 184 -8.05 -0.52 -4.60
CA ALA A 184 -9.44 -0.56 -4.16
C ALA A 184 -10.15 -1.88 -4.48
N GLY A 185 -9.74 -2.59 -5.53
CA GLY A 185 -10.24 -3.91 -5.93
C GLY A 185 -9.54 -5.08 -5.26
N ALA A 186 -8.62 -4.84 -4.30
CA ALA A 186 -7.96 -5.89 -3.54
C ALA A 186 -8.97 -6.69 -2.70
N GLU A 187 -8.78 -8.01 -2.65
CA GLU A 187 -9.69 -8.93 -1.93
C GLU A 187 -9.83 -8.60 -0.45
N LEU A 188 -8.74 -8.17 0.20
CA LEU A 188 -8.69 -7.80 1.61
C LEU A 188 -8.66 -6.28 1.81
N GLY A 189 -9.15 -5.51 0.85
CA GLY A 189 -9.25 -4.05 0.92
C GLY A 189 -10.48 -3.58 1.71
N PRO A 190 -10.45 -2.36 2.27
CA PRO A 190 -11.56 -1.83 3.06
C PRO A 190 -12.71 -1.29 2.19
N TYR A 191 -12.55 -1.28 0.86
CA TYR A 191 -13.49 -0.64 -0.08
C TYR A 191 -14.95 -1.02 0.17
N PRO A 192 -15.33 -2.32 0.26
CA PRO A 192 -16.74 -2.68 0.47
C PRO A 192 -17.32 -2.13 1.77
N ALA A 193 -16.55 -2.16 2.85
CA ALA A 193 -16.98 -1.61 4.15
C ALA A 193 -17.11 -0.08 4.06
N LEU A 194 -16.11 0.60 3.51
CA LEU A 194 -16.11 2.05 3.40
C LEU A 194 -17.28 2.59 2.59
N MET A 195 -17.78 1.87 1.58
CA MET A 195 -18.92 2.34 0.78
C MET A 195 -20.24 2.47 1.57
N GLY A 196 -20.35 1.78 2.71
CA GLY A 196 -21.51 1.86 3.61
C GLY A 196 -21.42 2.92 4.72
N LEU A 197 -20.26 3.55 4.90
CA LEU A 197 -19.95 4.34 6.10
C LEU A 197 -19.98 5.86 5.89
N GLY A 198 -20.21 6.33 4.67
CA GLY A 198 -20.38 7.76 4.35
C GLY A 198 -19.13 8.48 3.87
N ALA A 199 -17.97 7.84 3.89
CA ALA A 199 -16.69 8.43 3.46
C ALA A 199 -16.72 8.95 2.01
N THR A 200 -15.82 9.88 1.71
CA THR A 200 -15.36 10.06 0.32
C THR A 200 -14.22 9.08 0.07
N VAL A 201 -14.45 8.10 -0.81
CA VAL A 201 -13.49 7.05 -1.15
C VAL A 201 -12.82 7.39 -2.48
N ALA A 202 -11.57 7.85 -2.42
CA ALA A 202 -10.71 8.08 -3.57
C ALA A 202 -10.05 6.76 -3.99
N ALA A 203 -10.73 6.00 -4.85
CA ALA A 203 -10.30 4.68 -5.28
C ALA A 203 -9.23 4.76 -6.39
N ILE A 204 -8.11 4.05 -6.19
CA ILE A 204 -7.07 3.85 -7.20
C ILE A 204 -6.92 2.36 -7.42
N ASP A 205 -7.09 1.93 -8.68
CA ASP A 205 -6.75 0.58 -9.13
C ASP A 205 -6.42 0.60 -10.63
N LEU A 206 -5.89 -0.51 -11.14
CA LEU A 206 -5.45 -0.64 -12.52
C LEU A 206 -6.57 -0.25 -13.51
N PRO A 207 -6.22 0.32 -14.68
CA PRO A 207 -7.19 0.70 -15.70
C PRO A 207 -7.70 -0.53 -16.48
N ARG A 208 -8.45 -1.41 -15.79
CA ARG A 208 -9.06 -2.62 -16.35
C ARG A 208 -10.56 -2.65 -16.05
N SER A 209 -11.36 -2.89 -17.08
CA SER A 209 -12.82 -2.86 -16.96
C SER A 209 -13.36 -3.84 -15.92
N ASP A 210 -12.79 -5.04 -15.79
CA ASP A 210 -13.24 -6.05 -14.83
C ASP A 210 -13.10 -5.62 -13.35
N ILE A 211 -12.14 -4.75 -13.05
CA ILE A 211 -11.98 -4.16 -11.72
C ILE A 211 -13.02 -3.08 -11.52
N TRP A 212 -13.11 -2.15 -12.47
CA TRP A 212 -14.01 -1.00 -12.38
C TRP A 212 -15.48 -1.39 -12.42
N ASP A 213 -15.87 -2.41 -13.19
CA ASP A 213 -17.24 -2.95 -13.18
C ASP A 213 -17.64 -3.43 -11.78
N ARG A 214 -16.71 -4.07 -11.05
CA ARG A 214 -16.93 -4.52 -9.66
C ARG A 214 -16.99 -3.34 -8.69
N LEU A 215 -16.05 -2.39 -8.79
CA LEU A 215 -16.05 -1.19 -7.95
C LEU A 215 -17.33 -0.37 -8.14
N MET A 216 -17.73 -0.13 -9.40
CA MET A 216 -18.96 0.59 -9.74
C MET A 216 -20.22 -0.16 -9.29
N SER A 217 -20.24 -1.50 -9.37
CA SER A 217 -21.36 -2.29 -8.85
C SER A 217 -21.52 -2.17 -7.33
N GLY A 218 -20.40 -2.01 -6.61
CA GLY A 218 -20.39 -1.70 -5.18
C GLY A 218 -20.44 -0.21 -4.86
N ALA A 219 -20.46 0.66 -5.88
CA ALA A 219 -20.53 2.10 -5.69
C ALA A 219 -21.96 2.53 -5.36
N GLY A 220 -22.08 3.62 -4.61
CA GLY A 220 -23.33 4.02 -3.97
C GLY A 220 -23.38 3.56 -2.52
N GLY A 221 -24.57 3.45 -1.94
CA GLY A 221 -24.72 3.40 -0.49
C GLY A 221 -24.63 4.80 0.10
N ARG A 222 -23.92 4.98 1.22
CA ARG A 222 -23.78 6.27 1.93
C ARG A 222 -22.57 7.07 1.41
N SER A 223 -21.56 6.39 0.89
CA SER A 223 -20.27 6.99 0.54
C SER A 223 -20.20 7.49 -0.89
N THR A 224 -19.38 8.50 -1.11
CA THR A 224 -19.05 9.01 -2.45
C THR A 224 -17.82 8.29 -2.97
N LEU A 225 -17.92 7.69 -4.16
CA LEU A 225 -16.76 7.15 -4.88
C LEU A 225 -16.15 8.25 -5.74
N MET A 226 -14.85 8.44 -5.65
CA MET A 226 -14.04 9.33 -6.50
C MET A 226 -12.90 8.52 -7.11
N TYR A 227 -12.55 8.74 -8.38
CA TYR A 227 -11.49 7.97 -9.05
C TYR A 227 -10.82 8.73 -10.20
N PRO A 228 -9.55 8.42 -10.50
CA PRO A 228 -8.84 9.03 -11.62
C PRO A 228 -9.33 8.47 -12.96
N VAL A 229 -9.42 9.33 -13.97
CA VAL A 229 -9.79 8.96 -15.34
C VAL A 229 -8.78 9.57 -16.32
N ARG A 230 -8.37 8.80 -17.32
CA ARG A 230 -7.54 9.30 -18.42
C ARG A 230 -8.08 8.84 -19.76
N GLY A 231 -8.44 9.79 -20.63
CA GLY A 231 -8.98 9.48 -21.96
C GLY A 231 -10.28 8.67 -21.92
N GLY A 232 -11.11 8.89 -20.88
CA GLY A 232 -12.35 8.14 -20.66
C GLY A 232 -12.16 6.74 -20.07
N VAL A 233 -10.93 6.35 -19.70
CA VAL A 233 -10.64 5.06 -19.05
C VAL A 233 -10.45 5.31 -17.55
N PRO A 234 -11.26 4.67 -16.68
CA PRO A 234 -11.09 4.78 -15.24
C PRO A 234 -9.86 4.00 -14.77
N GLY A 235 -9.18 4.54 -13.76
CA GLY A 235 -8.06 3.92 -13.08
C GLY A 235 -6.68 4.37 -13.53
N ALA A 236 -5.69 3.88 -12.79
CA ALA A 236 -4.29 4.27 -12.89
C ALA A 236 -3.38 3.13 -12.42
N ASP A 237 -2.23 2.97 -13.05
CA ASP A 237 -1.21 2.02 -12.60
C ASP A 237 -0.28 2.71 -11.58
N LEU A 238 -0.30 2.24 -10.33
CA LEU A 238 0.53 2.79 -9.25
C LEU A 238 2.02 2.89 -9.60
N THR A 239 2.53 1.98 -10.43
CA THR A 239 3.94 1.94 -10.81
C THR A 239 4.24 2.79 -12.02
N ALA A 240 3.36 2.80 -13.03
CA ALA A 240 3.59 3.48 -14.30
C ALA A 240 3.09 4.94 -14.32
N ASP A 241 2.05 5.24 -13.54
CA ASP A 241 1.39 6.56 -13.43
C ASP A 241 1.74 7.28 -12.11
N LEU A 242 2.77 6.82 -11.41
CA LEU A 242 3.16 7.31 -10.09
C LEU A 242 3.19 8.85 -9.94
N PRO A 243 3.91 9.62 -10.80
CA PRO A 243 3.95 11.07 -10.62
C PRO A 243 2.60 11.74 -10.90
N GLU A 244 1.80 11.23 -11.83
CA GLU A 244 0.46 11.75 -12.08
C GLU A 244 -0.50 11.42 -10.93
N LEU A 245 -0.38 10.25 -10.31
CA LEU A 245 -1.15 9.88 -9.11
C LEU A 245 -0.76 10.73 -7.89
N ARG A 246 0.52 11.04 -7.72
CA ARG A 246 0.98 11.99 -6.70
C ARG A 246 0.29 13.34 -6.87
N ASP A 247 0.30 13.89 -8.07
CA ASP A 247 -0.31 15.19 -8.37
C ASP A 247 -1.83 15.15 -8.21
N TRP A 248 -2.48 14.04 -8.61
CA TRP A 248 -3.91 13.81 -8.43
C TRP A 248 -4.31 13.75 -6.95
N ILE A 249 -3.58 12.99 -6.12
CA ILE A 249 -3.80 12.93 -4.66
C ILE A 249 -3.58 14.31 -4.03
N ALA A 250 -2.55 15.04 -4.47
CA ALA A 250 -2.27 16.39 -3.99
C ALA A 250 -3.38 17.40 -4.35
N ALA A 251 -4.16 17.15 -5.39
CA ALA A 251 -5.28 17.99 -5.80
C ALA A 251 -6.59 17.70 -5.05
N ILE A 252 -6.66 16.63 -4.24
CA ILE A 252 -7.84 16.35 -3.40
C ILE A 252 -7.95 17.44 -2.33
N ASP A 253 -9.16 17.94 -2.08
CA ASP A 253 -9.41 18.96 -1.07
C ASP A 253 -9.38 18.38 0.36
N GLY A 254 -8.82 19.13 1.31
CA GLY A 254 -8.86 18.80 2.74
C GLY A 254 -7.91 17.68 3.19
N PRO A 255 -7.96 17.26 4.46
CA PRO A 255 -7.16 16.15 4.95
C PRO A 255 -7.59 14.83 4.31
N VAL A 256 -6.61 13.94 4.07
CA VAL A 256 -6.85 12.61 3.50
C VAL A 256 -6.23 11.53 4.38
N VAL A 257 -6.89 10.39 4.45
CA VAL A 257 -6.33 9.14 5.00
C VAL A 257 -5.83 8.30 3.82
N LEU A 258 -4.60 7.81 3.89
CA LEU A 258 -3.99 7.02 2.82
C LEU A 258 -3.90 5.55 3.25
N GLY A 259 -4.53 4.67 2.48
CA GLY A 259 -4.50 3.23 2.70
C GLY A 259 -3.87 2.49 1.53
N GLY A 260 -2.82 1.71 1.83
CA GLY A 260 -2.14 0.88 0.86
C GLY A 260 -2.56 -0.59 0.92
N TYR A 261 -3.34 -1.05 -0.07
CA TYR A 261 -3.89 -2.42 -0.14
C TYR A 261 -3.51 -3.18 -1.41
N ALA A 262 -2.93 -2.49 -2.40
CA ALA A 262 -2.51 -3.11 -3.64
C ALA A 262 -1.43 -4.17 -3.39
N TYR A 263 -1.59 -5.31 -4.05
CA TYR A 263 -0.62 -6.40 -4.03
C TYR A 263 -0.49 -6.98 -5.44
N ALA A 264 0.68 -7.54 -5.73
CA ALA A 264 0.93 -8.28 -6.94
C ALA A 264 1.82 -9.49 -6.62
N ASP A 265 2.06 -10.35 -7.61
CA ASP A 265 2.92 -11.53 -7.44
C ASP A 265 4.40 -11.21 -7.72
N GLY A 266 5.27 -11.88 -6.97
CA GLY A 266 6.71 -11.84 -7.19
C GLY A 266 7.30 -10.43 -7.12
N GLU A 267 8.13 -10.07 -8.10
CA GLU A 267 8.81 -8.76 -8.11
C GLU A 267 7.89 -7.57 -8.38
N ALA A 268 6.69 -7.81 -8.92
CA ALA A 268 5.69 -6.75 -9.09
C ALA A 268 5.18 -6.27 -7.72
N HIS A 269 5.08 -7.18 -6.73
CA HIS A 269 4.71 -6.83 -5.37
C HIS A 269 5.56 -5.70 -4.82
N LEU A 270 6.89 -5.86 -4.88
CA LEU A 270 7.83 -4.88 -4.35
C LEU A 270 7.68 -3.50 -5.03
N ARG A 271 7.46 -3.49 -6.35
CA ARG A 271 7.29 -2.24 -7.11
C ARG A 271 6.01 -1.52 -6.70
N VAL A 272 4.91 -2.25 -6.55
CA VAL A 272 3.63 -1.70 -6.12
C VAL A 272 3.70 -1.21 -4.66
N SER A 273 4.30 -1.99 -3.75
CA SER A 273 4.51 -1.55 -2.36
C SER A 273 5.38 -0.30 -2.27
N ALA A 274 6.45 -0.21 -3.07
CA ALA A 274 7.31 0.97 -3.12
C ALA A 274 6.58 2.19 -3.70
N ALA A 275 5.70 2.00 -4.70
CA ALA A 275 4.83 3.07 -5.21
C ALA A 275 3.91 3.62 -4.12
N GLN A 276 3.22 2.73 -3.40
CA GLN A 276 2.31 3.11 -2.31
C GLN A 276 3.05 3.87 -1.22
N ASP A 277 4.21 3.35 -0.78
CA ASP A 277 5.03 4.00 0.24
C ASP A 277 5.54 5.37 -0.24
N ALA A 278 5.97 5.50 -1.50
CA ALA A 278 6.40 6.77 -2.06
C ALA A 278 5.27 7.81 -2.09
N LEU A 279 4.04 7.41 -2.46
CA LEU A 279 2.87 8.29 -2.44
C LEU A 279 2.51 8.72 -1.00
N ILE A 280 2.54 7.77 -0.06
CA ILE A 280 2.29 8.04 1.36
C ILE A 280 3.34 9.00 1.93
N GLY A 281 4.62 8.72 1.71
CA GLY A 281 5.72 9.56 2.16
C GLY A 281 5.63 10.97 1.60
N HIS A 282 5.38 11.10 0.30
CA HIS A 282 5.22 12.42 -0.33
C HIS A 282 4.05 13.21 0.26
N ALA A 283 2.90 12.56 0.48
CA ALA A 283 1.73 13.22 1.06
C ALA A 283 1.97 13.65 2.52
N LEU A 284 2.66 12.83 3.33
CA LEU A 284 3.04 13.19 4.70
C LEU A 284 3.95 14.43 4.76
N ASP A 285 4.78 14.65 3.73
CA ASP A 285 5.69 15.79 3.66
C ASP A 285 5.02 17.07 3.14
N THR A 286 3.88 16.96 2.43
CA THR A 286 3.31 18.05 1.62
C THR A 286 1.87 18.44 1.95
N ARG A 287 1.15 17.65 2.75
CA ARG A 287 -0.26 17.89 3.13
C ARG A 287 -0.42 17.91 4.63
#